data_AF-A0A3B9W4Q0-F1
#
_entry.id   AF-A0A3B9W4Q0-F1
#
_cell.length_a   1.000
_cell.length_b   1.000
_cell.length_c   1.000
_cell.angle_alpha   90.00
_cell.angle_beta   90.00
_cell.angle_gamma   90.00
#
_symmetry.space_group_name_H-M   'P 1'
#
loop_
_entity.id
_entity.type
_entity.pdbx_description
1 polymer ?
#
loop_
_entity_poly.entity_id
_entity_poly.type
_entity_poly.pdbx_seq_one_letter_code
_entity_poly.pdbx_strand_id
1 'polypeptide(L)'
;MPDQTPAVLGYMDSFIGMFLAGGFSVDLTHHVMHAIGSRMWGFTQELFDSTASESGEAPAEVAPEVQAAIFQEMSVRYPNVLQVATEANHDDDSVVGHGCDDQFEVEFALDLLLDGIERLHRRDWTSKAARLDRA
;
A
#
# COMPACT_ATOMS: atom_id res chain seq x y z
N MET A 1 4.05 6.79 -12.98
CA MET A 1 3.67 5.50 -13.62
C MET A 1 4.68 5.25 -14.72
N PRO A 2 5.23 4.04 -14.85
CA PRO A 2 6.19 3.73 -15.90
C PRO A 2 5.57 3.97 -17.28
N ASP A 3 6.39 4.43 -18.23
CA ASP A 3 5.97 4.58 -19.63
C ASP A 3 5.58 3.22 -20.21
N GLN A 4 4.63 3.20 -21.15
CA GLN A 4 4.15 1.99 -21.84
C GLN A 4 5.19 1.46 -22.86
N THR A 5 6.39 1.20 -22.39
CA THR A 5 7.45 0.58 -23.19
C THR A 5 7.13 -0.89 -23.44
N PRO A 6 7.68 -1.50 -24.51
CA PRO A 6 7.49 -2.93 -24.75
C PRO A 6 7.89 -3.83 -23.58
N ALA A 7 8.91 -3.45 -22.81
CA ALA A 7 9.34 -4.20 -21.62
C ALA A 7 8.28 -4.14 -20.50
N VAL A 8 7.73 -2.96 -20.23
CA VAL A 8 6.66 -2.76 -19.23
C VAL A 8 5.42 -3.55 -19.63
N LEU A 9 5.02 -3.50 -20.91
CA LEU A 9 3.88 -4.26 -21.41
C LEU A 9 4.13 -5.78 -21.33
N GLY A 10 5.34 -6.25 -21.66
CA GLY A 10 5.69 -7.65 -21.54
C GLY A 10 5.68 -8.16 -20.09
N TYR A 11 6.09 -7.33 -19.14
CA TYR A 11 5.99 -7.65 -17.71
C TYR A 11 4.54 -7.67 -17.23
N MET A 12 3.72 -6.71 -17.66
CA MET A 12 2.28 -6.73 -17.35
C MET A 12 1.58 -7.95 -17.96
N ASP A 13 1.94 -8.34 -19.19
CA ASP A 13 1.38 -9.52 -19.86
C ASP A 13 1.75 -10.82 -19.12
N SER A 14 3.01 -10.97 -18.68
CA SER A 14 3.40 -12.15 -17.89
C SER A 14 2.67 -12.22 -16.55
N PHE A 15 2.46 -11.06 -15.90
CA PHE A 15 1.71 -10.97 -14.66
C PHE A 15 0.24 -11.35 -14.82
N ILE A 16 -0.42 -10.83 -15.86
CA ILE A 16 -1.78 -11.22 -16.25
C ILE A 16 -1.84 -12.73 -16.55
N GLY A 17 -0.86 -13.24 -17.29
CA GLY A 17 -0.72 -14.65 -17.63
C GLY A 17 -0.69 -15.57 -16.42
N MET A 18 -0.05 -15.18 -15.32
CA MET A 18 -0.02 -15.96 -14.08
C MET A 18 -1.41 -16.15 -13.48
N PHE A 19 -2.23 -15.10 -13.39
CA PHE A 19 -3.60 -15.22 -12.86
C PHE A 19 -4.51 -16.04 -13.77
N LEU A 20 -4.41 -15.83 -15.08
CA LEU A 20 -5.21 -16.60 -16.05
C LEU A 20 -4.83 -18.10 -16.01
N ALA A 21 -3.53 -18.41 -15.91
CA ALA A 21 -3.06 -19.79 -15.72
C ALA A 21 -3.53 -20.41 -14.40
N GLY A 22 -3.69 -19.58 -13.36
CA GLY A 22 -4.31 -19.94 -12.08
C GLY A 22 -5.82 -20.15 -12.13
N GLY A 23 -6.46 -19.97 -13.29
CA GLY A 23 -7.91 -20.19 -13.47
C GLY A 23 -8.77 -18.97 -13.17
N PHE A 24 -8.18 -17.79 -12.94
CA PHE A 24 -8.97 -16.59 -12.68
C PHE A 24 -9.71 -16.15 -13.94
N SER A 25 -10.90 -15.59 -13.77
CA SER A 25 -11.65 -15.00 -14.88
C SER A 25 -10.97 -13.70 -15.34
N VAL A 26 -11.14 -13.35 -16.62
CA VAL A 26 -10.62 -12.07 -17.16
C VAL A 26 -11.14 -10.86 -16.37
N ASP A 27 -12.41 -10.91 -15.96
CA ASP A 27 -13.04 -9.85 -15.14
C ASP A 27 -12.37 -9.72 -13.76
N LEU A 28 -12.12 -10.84 -13.07
CA LEU A 28 -11.39 -10.83 -11.81
C LEU A 28 -9.95 -10.35 -12.00
N THR A 29 -9.23 -10.89 -12.99
CA THR A 29 -7.84 -10.51 -13.29
C THR A 29 -7.70 -9.01 -13.56
N HIS A 30 -8.64 -8.39 -14.30
CA HIS A 30 -8.66 -6.94 -14.49
C HIS A 30 -8.73 -6.19 -13.16
N HIS A 31 -9.62 -6.58 -12.24
CA HIS A 31 -9.74 -5.91 -10.95
C HIS A 31 -8.54 -6.18 -10.03
N VAL A 32 -7.93 -7.36 -10.12
CA VAL A 32 -6.68 -7.69 -9.43
C VAL A 32 -5.55 -6.76 -9.87
N MET A 33 -5.42 -6.50 -11.17
CA MET A 33 -4.41 -5.57 -11.69
C MET A 33 -4.58 -4.16 -11.09
N HIS A 34 -5.82 -3.70 -10.92
CA HIS A 34 -6.09 -2.43 -10.25
C HIS A 34 -5.77 -2.45 -8.74
N ALA A 35 -6.05 -3.56 -8.05
CA ALA A 35 -5.84 -3.69 -6.61
C ALA A 35 -4.34 -3.77 -6.25
N ILE A 36 -3.56 -4.52 -7.02
CA ILE A 36 -2.11 -4.66 -6.79
C ILE A 36 -1.38 -3.34 -7.10
N GLY A 37 -1.79 -2.63 -8.15
CA GLY A 37 -1.31 -1.27 -8.42
C GLY A 37 0.22 -1.16 -8.51
N SER A 38 0.82 -0.26 -7.72
CA SER A 38 2.27 -0.04 -7.71
C SER A 38 3.07 -1.23 -7.20
N ARG A 39 2.48 -2.06 -6.34
CA ARG A 39 3.15 -3.21 -5.71
C ARG A 39 3.57 -4.27 -6.72
N MET A 40 2.93 -4.28 -7.89
CA MET A 40 3.37 -5.09 -9.03
C MET A 40 4.82 -4.77 -9.43
N TRP A 41 5.32 -3.57 -9.13
CA TRP A 41 6.68 -3.12 -9.42
C TRP A 41 7.62 -3.21 -8.21
N GLY A 42 7.18 -3.81 -7.10
CA GLY A 42 8.01 -4.00 -5.90
C GLY A 42 8.13 -2.79 -4.99
N PHE A 43 7.18 -1.84 -5.04
CA PHE A 43 7.14 -0.70 -4.11
C PHE A 43 5.71 -0.33 -3.71
N THR A 44 5.56 0.19 -2.48
CA THR A 44 4.32 0.81 -2.03
C THR A 44 4.34 2.31 -2.34
N GLN A 45 3.28 2.83 -2.96
CA GLN A 45 3.10 4.29 -3.03
C GLN A 45 2.69 4.81 -1.67
N GLU A 46 3.58 5.58 -1.04
CA GLU A 46 3.30 6.26 0.22
C GLU A 46 2.22 7.34 0.07
N LEU A 47 1.43 7.52 1.13
CA LEU A 47 0.34 8.51 1.16
C LEU A 47 0.86 9.94 1.30
N PHE A 48 1.98 10.10 2.00
CA PHE A 48 2.65 11.38 2.21
C PHE A 48 4.05 11.30 1.64
N ASP A 49 4.43 12.36 0.92
CA ASP A 49 5.78 12.47 0.40
C ASP A 49 6.73 12.83 1.56
N SER A 50 7.41 11.82 2.11
CA SER A 50 8.43 12.01 3.14
C SER A 50 9.58 12.91 2.64
N THR A 51 9.79 13.00 1.32
CA THR A 51 10.80 13.88 0.71
C THR A 51 10.37 15.34 0.67
N ALA A 52 9.08 15.65 0.88
CA ALA A 52 8.64 17.03 1.09
C ALA A 52 9.18 17.63 2.41
N SER A 53 9.64 16.77 3.34
CA SER A 53 10.39 17.20 4.53
C SER A 53 11.88 17.44 4.25
N GLU A 54 12.38 17.09 3.06
CA GLU A 54 13.75 17.39 2.60
C GLU A 54 13.86 18.76 1.90
N SER A 55 12.96 19.70 2.21
CA SER A 55 13.23 21.11 1.93
C SER A 55 14.35 21.65 2.85
N GLY A 56 15.49 20.95 2.94
CA GLY A 56 16.80 21.39 3.46
C GLY A 56 16.88 21.90 4.91
N GLU A 57 15.74 22.08 5.58
CA GLU A 57 15.67 22.49 6.97
C GLU A 57 15.61 21.21 7.79
N ALA A 58 16.73 20.88 8.44
CA ALA A 58 16.72 19.92 9.54
C ALA A 58 15.51 20.27 10.44
N PRO A 59 14.69 19.29 10.86
CA PRO A 59 13.60 19.56 11.77
C PRO A 59 14.17 20.37 12.93
N ALA A 60 13.74 21.62 13.07
CA ALA A 60 14.21 22.45 14.18
C ALA A 60 13.94 21.63 15.44
N GLU A 61 14.95 21.42 16.28
CA GLU A 61 14.78 20.71 17.56
C GLU A 61 13.62 21.37 18.30
N VAL A 62 12.46 20.69 18.27
CA VAL A 62 11.25 21.18 18.90
C VAL A 62 11.46 21.01 20.39
N ALA A 63 11.37 22.10 21.15
CA ALA A 63 11.49 22.05 22.60
C ALA A 63 10.51 20.98 23.16
N PRO A 64 10.90 20.17 24.15
CA PRO A 64 10.07 19.08 24.68
C PRO A 64 8.65 19.53 25.08
N GLU A 65 8.50 20.76 25.56
CA GLU A 65 7.22 21.35 25.95
C GLU A 65 6.32 21.62 24.74
N VAL A 66 6.91 22.05 23.62
CA VAL A 66 6.19 22.28 22.36
C VAL A 66 5.80 20.93 21.75
N GLN A 67 6.67 19.92 21.82
CA GLN A 67 6.36 18.56 21.38
C GLN A 67 5.21 17.95 22.19
N ALA A 68 5.21 18.15 23.52
CA ALA A 68 4.13 17.68 24.39
C ALA A 68 2.79 18.38 24.10
N ALA A 69 2.81 19.69 23.80
CA ALA A 69 1.61 20.43 23.41
C ALA A 69 1.05 19.94 22.07
N ILE A 70 1.91 19.72 21.07
CA ILE A 70 1.54 19.14 19.77
C ILE A 70 0.93 17.74 19.97
N PHE A 71 1.55 16.90 20.81
CA PHE A 71 1.03 15.56 21.10
C PHE A 71 -0.35 15.60 21.78
N GLN A 72 -0.56 16.48 22.76
CA GLN A 72 -1.88 16.64 23.39
C GLN A 72 -2.93 17.09 22.37
N GLU A 73 -2.62 18.07 21.54
CA GLU A 73 -3.52 18.57 20.51
C GLU A 73 -3.87 17.47 19.48
N MET A 74 -2.89 16.66 19.06
CA MET A 74 -3.11 15.50 18.19
C MET A 74 -3.95 14.42 18.87
N SER A 75 -3.75 14.16 20.16
CA SER A 75 -4.55 13.16 20.89
C SER A 75 -6.04 13.49 20.94
N VAL A 76 -6.37 14.79 20.96
CA VAL A 76 -7.77 15.26 20.97
C VAL A 76 -8.37 15.24 19.56
N ARG A 77 -7.63 15.67 18.53
CA ARG A 77 -8.17 15.76 17.16
C ARG A 77 -8.10 14.47 16.37
N TYR A 78 -7.07 13.66 16.58
CA TYR A 78 -6.76 12.47 15.80
C TYR A 78 -6.48 11.25 16.71
N PRO A 79 -7.39 10.89 17.63
CA PRO A 79 -7.14 9.83 18.60
C PRO A 79 -6.81 8.49 17.95
N ASN A 80 -7.45 8.16 16.82
CA ASN A 80 -7.21 6.89 16.11
C ASN A 80 -5.84 6.87 15.42
N VAL A 81 -5.40 8.00 14.85
CA VAL A 81 -4.08 8.10 14.22
C VAL A 81 -3.01 7.94 15.27
N LEU A 82 -3.17 8.59 16.42
CA LEU A 82 -2.23 8.49 17.52
C LEU A 82 -2.14 7.05 18.05
N GLN A 83 -3.29 6.38 18.19
CA GLN A 83 -3.34 4.99 18.66
C GLN A 83 -2.53 4.03 17.76
N VAL A 84 -2.59 4.21 16.44
CA VAL A 84 -1.83 3.38 15.50
C VAL A 84 -0.36 3.82 15.46
N ALA A 85 -0.08 5.13 15.41
CA ALA A 85 1.27 5.66 15.34
C ALA A 85 2.12 5.31 16.56
N THR A 86 1.53 5.17 17.75
CA THR A 86 2.26 4.73 18.95
C THR A 86 2.67 3.25 18.92
N GLU A 87 2.04 2.44 18.08
CA GLU A 87 2.38 1.02 17.90
C GLU A 87 3.45 0.82 16.82
N ALA A 88 3.59 1.78 15.90
CA ALA A 88 4.55 1.76 14.79
C ALA A 88 5.98 2.04 15.27
N ASN A 89 6.55 1.11 16.03
CA ASN A 89 7.97 1.11 16.41
C ASN A 89 8.72 0.25 15.37
N HIS A 90 9.08 0.86 14.23
CA HIS A 90 9.91 0.18 13.24
C HIS A 90 11.32 0.02 13.81
N ASP A 91 11.91 -1.16 13.65
CA ASP A 91 13.30 -1.41 14.04
C ASP A 91 14.21 -0.65 13.04
N ASP A 92 14.91 0.38 13.52
CA ASP A 92 15.76 1.26 12.69
C ASP A 92 16.83 0.48 11.89
N ASP A 93 17.12 -0.75 12.28
CA ASP A 93 18.10 -1.65 11.64
C ASP A 93 17.53 -2.45 10.43
N SER A 94 16.22 -2.38 10.17
CA SER A 94 15.51 -3.11 9.10
C SER A 94 15.17 -2.25 7.87
N VAL A 95 15.59 -0.99 7.86
CA VAL A 95 15.13 0.03 6.92
C VAL A 95 15.85 -0.13 5.57
N VAL A 96 15.19 -0.76 4.59
CA VAL A 96 15.69 -0.85 3.20
C VAL A 96 15.40 0.45 2.40
N GLY A 97 14.78 1.45 3.01
CA GLY A 97 14.54 2.80 2.46
C GLY A 97 13.77 3.70 3.43
N HIS A 98 13.69 5.02 3.18
CA HIS A 98 13.01 5.95 4.10
C HIS A 98 11.50 5.64 4.30
N GLY A 99 11.07 5.31 5.52
CA GLY A 99 9.64 5.24 5.90
C GLY A 99 9.14 3.84 6.32
N CYS A 100 7.82 3.62 6.20
CA CYS A 100 7.13 2.35 6.52
C CYS A 100 7.23 1.30 5.37
N ASP A 101 8.05 1.54 4.35
CA ASP A 101 8.21 0.65 3.18
C ASP A 101 9.36 -0.33 3.42
N ASP A 102 9.27 -1.10 4.51
CA ASP A 102 10.17 -2.23 4.75
C ASP A 102 9.66 -3.50 4.04
N GLN A 103 10.55 -4.49 3.89
CA GLN A 103 10.22 -5.75 3.20
C GLN A 103 9.01 -6.46 3.82
N PHE A 104 8.86 -6.38 5.13
CA PHE A 104 7.77 -7.04 5.85
C PHE A 104 6.42 -6.41 5.50
N GLU A 105 6.34 -5.07 5.48
CA GLU A 105 5.10 -4.36 5.14
C GLU A 105 4.65 -4.62 3.69
N VAL A 106 5.60 -4.79 2.77
CA VAL A 106 5.31 -5.20 1.38
C VAL A 106 4.74 -6.62 1.33
N GLU A 107 5.37 -7.57 2.03
CA GLU A 107 4.93 -8.97 2.08
C GLU A 107 3.56 -9.10 2.76
N PHE A 108 3.37 -8.44 3.91
CA PHE A 108 2.09 -8.40 4.63
C PHE A 108 0.95 -7.90 3.74
N ALA A 109 1.17 -6.79 3.02
CA ALA A 109 0.17 -6.24 2.11
C ALA A 109 -0.12 -7.20 0.93
N LEU A 110 0.91 -7.86 0.40
CA LEU A 110 0.76 -8.83 -0.68
C LEU A 110 -0.05 -10.05 -0.22
N ASP A 111 0.26 -10.62 0.94
CA ASP A 111 -0.47 -11.74 1.52
C ASP A 111 -1.94 -11.38 1.74
N LEU A 112 -2.21 -10.21 2.32
CA LEU A 112 -3.58 -9.72 2.51
C LEU A 112 -4.37 -9.62 1.19
N LEU A 113 -3.73 -9.11 0.14
CA LEU A 113 -4.33 -9.00 -1.18
C LEU A 113 -4.59 -10.39 -1.79
N LEU A 114 -3.58 -11.26 -1.81
CA LEU A 114 -3.69 -12.58 -2.41
C LEU A 114 -4.77 -13.42 -1.72
N ASP A 115 -4.83 -13.40 -0.39
CA ASP A 115 -5.88 -14.03 0.41
C ASP A 115 -7.28 -13.52 0.04
N GLY A 116 -7.43 -12.20 -0.11
CA GLY A 116 -8.67 -11.58 -0.52
C GLY A 116 -9.10 -12.00 -1.92
N ILE A 117 -8.15 -11.99 -2.85
CA ILE A 117 -8.35 -12.35 -4.26
C ILE A 117 -8.72 -13.82 -4.39
N GLU A 118 -8.04 -14.71 -3.66
CA GLU A 118 -8.35 -16.14 -3.66
C GLU A 118 -9.78 -16.40 -3.18
N ARG A 119 -10.22 -15.70 -2.12
CA ARG A 119 -11.62 -15.79 -1.65
C ARG A 119 -12.63 -15.32 -2.70
N LEU A 120 -12.31 -14.29 -3.49
CA LEU A 120 -13.16 -13.84 -4.60
C LEU A 120 -13.19 -14.89 -5.73
N HIS A 121 -12.03 -15.45 -6.07
CA HIS A 121 -11.92 -16.51 -7.07
C HIS A 121 -12.76 -17.73 -6.71
N ARG A 122 -12.65 -18.24 -5.48
CA ARG A 122 -13.43 -19.41 -5.00
C ARG A 122 -14.95 -19.18 -4.98
N ARG A 123 -15.40 -17.92 -5.06
CA ARG A 123 -16.81 -17.53 -5.08
C ARG A 123 -17.32 -17.20 -6.48
N ASP A 124 -16.53 -17.46 -7.51
CA ASP A 124 -16.83 -17.09 -8.90
C ASP A 124 -17.23 -15.61 -9.01
N TRP A 125 -16.53 -14.75 -8.26
CA TRP A 125 -16.87 -13.33 -8.19
C TRP A 125 -16.85 -12.68 -9.58
N THR A 126 -17.80 -11.78 -9.80
CA THR A 126 -17.83 -10.91 -10.98
C THR A 126 -18.10 -9.47 -10.56
N SER A 127 -17.51 -8.54 -11.28
CA SER A 127 -17.71 -7.11 -11.07
C SER A 127 -19.16 -6.70 -11.32
N LYS A 128 -19.88 -7.42 -12.20
CA LYS A 128 -21.31 -7.23 -12.43
C LYS A 128 -22.14 -7.52 -11.17
N ALA A 129 -21.97 -8.70 -10.56
CA ALA A 129 -22.69 -9.08 -9.35
C ALA A 129 -22.36 -8.10 -8.20
N ALA A 130 -21.08 -7.78 -8.01
CA ALA A 130 -20.63 -6.87 -6.96
C ALA A 130 -21.20 -5.44 -7.08
N ARG A 131 -21.43 -4.96 -8.31
CA ARG A 131 -22.05 -3.65 -8.53
C ARG A 131 -23.56 -3.68 -8.23
N LEU A 132 -24.23 -4.80 -8.49
CA LEU A 132 -25.65 -4.96 -8.16
C LEU A 132 -25.87 -5.01 -6.64
N ASP A 133 -24.98 -5.69 -5.91
CA ASP A 133 -25.08 -5.78 -4.43
C ASP A 133 -24.83 -4.44 -3.72
N ARG A 134 -24.23 -3.46 -4.41
CA ARG A 134 -23.87 -2.14 -3.87
C ARG A 134 -24.85 -1.02 -4.26
N ALA A 135 -25.83 -1.32 -5.11
CA ALA A 135 -26.86 -0.39 -5.57
C ALA A 135 -28.05 -0.40 -4.61
#